data_AF-A0A3B1DYU7-F1
#
_entry.id   AF-A0A3B1DYU7-F1
#
_cell.length_a   1.000
_cell.length_b   1.000
_cell.length_c   1.000
_cell.angle_alpha   90.00
_cell.angle_beta   90.00
_cell.angle_gamma   90.00
#
_symmetry.space_group_name_H-M   'P 1'
#
loop_
_entity.id
_entity.type
_entity.pdbx_description
1 polymer ?
#
loop_
_entity_poly.entity_id
_entity_poly.type
_entity_poly.pdbx_seq_one_letter_code
_entity_poly.pdbx_strand_id
1 'polypeptide(L)'
;MICKHSMAMGVVGLGVVLGGAASTTAQAIVDGGGPTSSPAPEWMEQLLPDPNDPRVKQYAEQQRIRKETERELRRFRKEYFGHGLNRETRQIGLSLLRERYNQPELYPLLLEVFEHDKDDVRFGLLDMFAETGTDEADSTLAWEAVFDDDKTMREAARERLLGRVGEAGEVSARIKLVVAAGLQQEKNSEVIAAAGIAEVLNLYEMVPLMIAAQVGGNTQGAAGEGTGNLAWIMIAQQQAFVSDLQPVVSNSAVAFDPTLSVVTEGVVLEIRDAAVITYRTEVFYSLTRMTSGALGRPTGAFGIDERKWWDWYEREWKPWMVAREEG
;
A
#
# COMPACT_ATOMS: atom_id res chain seq x y z
N MET A 1 -13.13 12.76 -11.42
CA MET A 1 -12.08 13.49 -10.68
C MET A 1 -11.76 12.75 -9.38
N ILE A 2 -11.36 11.48 -9.51
CA ILE A 2 -10.81 10.64 -8.43
C ILE A 2 -9.70 9.85 -9.13
N CYS A 3 -8.48 10.38 -9.05
CA CYS A 3 -7.28 9.73 -9.57
C CYS A 3 -6.14 10.06 -8.59
N LYS A 4 -6.17 9.42 -7.41
CA LYS A 4 -5.10 9.48 -6.40
C LYS A 4 -4.07 8.36 -6.56
N HIS A 5 -4.02 7.66 -7.71
CA HIS A 5 -2.75 7.05 -8.15
C HIS A 5 -1.70 8.10 -8.55
N SER A 6 -2.06 9.39 -8.47
CA SER A 6 -1.19 10.56 -8.64
C SER A 6 -1.11 11.42 -7.37
N MET A 7 -1.08 10.83 -6.16
CA MET A 7 -0.71 11.58 -4.95
C MET A 7 0.52 11.07 -4.19
N ALA A 8 1.21 10.05 -4.71
CA ALA A 8 2.58 9.74 -4.32
C ALA A 8 3.38 9.20 -5.52
N MET A 9 3.37 9.92 -6.65
CA MET A 9 4.50 9.80 -7.57
C MET A 9 5.67 10.48 -6.87
N GLY A 10 6.70 9.69 -6.54
CA GLY A 10 7.95 10.20 -6.03
C GLY A 10 8.44 11.32 -6.92
N VAL A 11 8.27 12.56 -6.45
CA VAL A 11 9.30 13.56 -6.67
C VAL A 11 10.53 12.90 -6.09
N VAL A 12 11.46 12.51 -6.96
CA VAL A 12 12.87 12.42 -6.62
C VAL A 12 13.22 13.83 -6.16
N GLY A 13 12.88 14.11 -4.91
CA GLY A 13 13.42 15.20 -4.15
C GLY A 13 14.86 14.80 -4.00
N LEU A 14 15.73 15.53 -4.68
CA LEU A 14 17.14 15.56 -4.38
C LEU A 14 17.25 16.03 -2.92
N GLY A 15 17.09 15.09 -2.00
CA GLY A 15 17.21 15.30 -0.58
C GLY A 15 18.68 15.53 -0.30
N VAL A 16 19.06 16.80 -0.22
CA VAL A 16 20.29 17.20 0.44
C VAL A 16 20.18 16.69 1.88
N VAL A 17 20.91 15.61 2.15
CA VAL A 17 21.09 15.06 3.49
C VAL A 17 21.80 16.13 4.32
N LEU A 18 21.05 16.85 5.16
CA LEU A 18 21.61 17.59 6.28
C LEU A 18 21.92 16.57 7.39
N GLY A 19 23.09 15.95 7.26
CA GLY A 19 23.69 15.13 8.30
C GLY A 19 24.10 16.00 9.49
N GLY A 20 23.66 15.59 10.68
CA GLY A 20 24.09 16.15 11.96
C GLY A 20 25.60 16.06 12.14
N ALA A 21 26.15 17.14 12.67
CA ALA A 21 27.56 17.36 12.87
C ALA A 21 28.18 16.36 13.87
N ALA A 22 29.07 15.50 13.37
CA ALA A 22 30.27 15.13 14.12
C ALA A 22 31.32 16.22 13.88
N SER A 23 31.72 16.89 14.95
CA SER A 23 32.64 18.02 14.96
C SER A 23 34.03 17.59 14.49
N THR A 24 34.29 17.72 13.20
CA THR A 24 35.64 17.65 12.64
C THR A 24 35.96 19.05 12.13
N THR A 25 36.88 19.74 12.79
CA THR A 25 37.33 21.08 12.42
C THR A 25 38.13 21.01 11.11
N ALA A 26 37.43 21.07 9.98
CA ALA A 26 38.02 21.41 8.70
C ALA A 26 37.85 22.92 8.49
N GLN A 27 38.95 23.66 8.52
CA GLN A 27 38.99 25.06 8.07
C GLN A 27 38.74 25.06 6.56
N ALA A 28 37.50 25.32 6.18
CA ALA A 28 37.14 25.62 4.80
C ALA A 28 37.60 27.04 4.46
N ILE A 29 38.46 27.15 3.45
CA ILE A 29 38.81 28.39 2.78
C ILE A 29 37.53 28.91 2.10
N VAL A 30 37.03 30.05 2.58
CA VAL A 30 35.91 30.78 1.97
C VAL A 30 36.43 31.44 0.71
N ASP A 31 36.31 30.74 -0.42
CA ASP A 31 36.50 31.33 -1.74
C ASP A 31 35.15 31.87 -2.24
N GLY A 32 35.10 33.17 -2.55
CA GLY A 32 33.89 33.97 -2.76
C GLY A 32 33.17 33.75 -4.10
N GLY A 33 33.09 32.50 -4.57
CA GLY A 33 32.36 32.13 -5.78
C GLY A 33 30.93 31.74 -5.46
N GLY A 34 29.98 32.67 -5.59
CA GLY A 34 28.55 32.35 -5.48
C GLY A 34 28.17 31.27 -6.51
N PRO A 35 27.26 30.33 -6.17
CA PRO A 35 26.83 29.30 -7.10
C PRO A 35 26.18 29.98 -8.30
N THR A 36 26.88 30.00 -9.44
CA THR A 36 26.27 30.34 -10.73
C THR A 36 25.25 29.25 -11.00
N SER A 37 23.97 29.56 -10.78
CA SER A 37 22.87 28.68 -11.17
C SER A 37 22.94 28.49 -12.67
N SER A 38 23.45 27.33 -13.11
CA SER A 38 23.33 26.93 -14.51
C SER A 38 21.85 27.01 -14.89
N PRO A 39 21.49 27.74 -15.95
CA PRO A 39 20.10 27.85 -16.39
C PRO A 39 19.55 26.44 -16.64
N ALA A 40 18.28 26.23 -16.31
CA ALA A 40 17.62 24.95 -16.53
C ALA A 40 17.71 24.58 -18.03
N PRO A 41 17.89 23.30 -18.39
CA PRO A 41 17.87 22.87 -19.79
C PRO A 41 16.58 23.30 -20.49
N GLU A 42 16.64 23.76 -21.74
CA GLU A 42 15.48 24.29 -22.50
C GLU A 42 14.28 23.34 -22.57
N TRP A 43 14.50 22.03 -22.60
CA TRP A 43 13.41 21.04 -22.61
C TRP A 43 12.59 21.03 -21.30
N MET A 44 13.19 21.45 -20.19
CA MET A 44 12.53 21.57 -18.88
C MET A 44 11.64 22.82 -18.81
N GLU A 45 12.02 23.89 -19.51
CA GLU A 45 11.19 25.10 -19.63
C GLU A 45 9.90 24.82 -20.44
N GLN A 46 9.95 23.91 -21.41
CA GLN A 46 8.77 23.50 -22.19
C GLN A 46 7.79 22.59 -21.44
N LEU A 47 8.23 21.97 -20.34
CA LEU A 47 7.40 21.10 -19.49
C LEU A 47 6.65 21.86 -18.39
N LEU A 48 7.08 23.09 -18.08
CA LEU A 48 6.43 23.91 -17.07
C LEU A 48 5.18 24.58 -17.68
N PRO A 49 3.98 24.35 -17.10
CA PRO A 49 2.77 25.03 -17.56
C PRO A 49 2.94 26.55 -17.46
N ASP A 50 2.45 27.30 -18.47
CA ASP A 50 2.49 28.76 -18.44
C ASP A 50 1.82 29.28 -17.15
N PRO A 51 2.53 30.01 -16.27
CA PRO A 51 1.97 30.57 -15.05
C PRO A 51 0.75 31.47 -15.28
N ASN A 52 0.58 31.99 -16.49
CA ASN A 52 -0.54 32.84 -16.85
C ASN A 52 -1.77 32.08 -17.37
N ASP A 53 -1.69 30.77 -17.61
CA ASP A 53 -2.83 29.95 -18.02
C ASP A 53 -3.93 29.98 -16.93
N PRO A 54 -5.19 30.34 -17.28
CA PRO A 54 -6.31 30.31 -16.35
C PRO A 54 -6.46 29.02 -15.55
N ARG A 55 -6.14 27.86 -16.14
CA ARG A 55 -6.21 26.56 -15.47
C ARG A 55 -5.16 26.41 -14.36
N VAL A 56 -3.95 26.90 -14.61
CA VAL A 56 -2.85 26.89 -13.63
C VAL A 56 -3.18 27.82 -12.47
N LYS A 57 -3.78 28.99 -12.74
CA LYS A 57 -4.23 29.93 -11.69
C LYS A 57 -5.33 29.32 -10.82
N GLN A 58 -6.34 28.69 -11.42
CA GLN A 58 -7.40 27.99 -10.67
C GLN A 58 -6.84 26.86 -9.81
N TYR A 59 -5.91 26.07 -10.36
CA TYR A 59 -5.24 25.01 -9.60
C TYR A 59 -4.42 25.58 -8.44
N ALA A 60 -3.65 26.64 -8.67
CA ALA A 60 -2.86 27.30 -7.63
C ALA A 60 -3.75 27.87 -6.50
N GLU A 61 -4.90 28.44 -6.85
CA GLU A 61 -5.89 28.93 -5.88
C GLU A 61 -6.50 27.78 -5.07
N GLN A 62 -6.90 26.69 -5.73
CA GLN A 62 -7.39 25.47 -5.04
C GLN A 62 -6.33 24.90 -4.09
N GLN A 63 -5.06 24.86 -4.50
CA GLN A 63 -3.97 24.42 -3.64
C GLN A 63 -3.75 25.36 -2.45
N ARG A 64 -3.92 26.68 -2.64
CA ARG A 64 -3.82 27.65 -1.54
C ARG A 64 -4.95 27.43 -0.53
N ILE A 65 -6.18 27.33 -1.00
CA ILE A 65 -7.36 27.06 -0.16
C ILE A 65 -7.16 25.74 0.60
N ARG A 66 -6.74 24.66 -0.09
CA ARG A 66 -6.47 23.37 0.55
C ARG A 66 -5.42 23.48 1.66
N LYS A 67 -4.31 24.19 1.44
CA LYS A 67 -3.26 24.40 2.45
C LYS A 67 -3.73 25.24 3.62
N GLU A 68 -4.58 26.23 3.39
CA GLU A 68 -5.19 27.05 4.45
C GLU A 68 -6.12 26.20 5.31
N THR A 69 -7.02 25.43 4.68
CA THR A 69 -7.91 24.49 5.36
C THR A 69 -7.16 23.41 6.12
N GLU A 70 -6.08 22.86 5.55
CA GLU A 70 -5.22 21.89 6.25
C GLU A 70 -4.58 22.50 7.50
N ARG A 71 -4.06 23.73 7.40
CA ARG A 71 -3.50 24.45 8.56
C ARG A 71 -4.55 24.68 9.63
N GLU A 72 -5.77 25.03 9.24
CA GLU A 72 -6.89 25.19 10.16
C GLU A 72 -7.25 23.86 10.83
N LEU A 73 -7.40 22.77 10.07
CA LEU A 73 -7.67 21.43 10.60
C LEU A 73 -6.56 20.95 11.53
N ARG A 74 -5.28 21.22 11.25
CA ARG A 74 -4.17 20.88 12.16
C ARG A 74 -4.21 21.69 13.46
N ARG A 75 -4.64 22.96 13.42
CA ARG A 75 -4.86 23.77 14.63
C ARG A 75 -6.04 23.21 15.43
N PHE A 76 -7.15 22.92 14.78
CA PHE A 76 -8.32 22.29 15.37
C PHE A 76 -7.96 20.94 16.01
N ARG A 77 -7.18 20.12 15.31
CA ARG A 77 -6.64 18.86 15.80
C ARG A 77 -5.85 19.05 17.09
N LYS A 78 -4.94 20.02 17.12
CA LYS A 78 -4.14 20.31 18.33
C LYS A 78 -5.00 20.77 19.51
N GLU A 79 -6.06 21.54 19.24
CA GLU A 79 -6.96 22.10 20.26
C GLU A 79 -7.84 21.03 20.93
N TYR A 80 -8.47 20.14 20.13
CA TYR A 80 -9.46 19.18 20.65
C TYR A 80 -8.94 17.73 20.76
N PHE A 81 -7.89 17.38 20.02
CA PHE A 81 -7.38 16.00 19.91
C PHE A 81 -5.88 15.86 20.26
N GLY A 82 -5.26 16.92 20.78
CA GLY A 82 -3.89 16.91 21.27
C GLY A 82 -3.59 15.82 22.31
N HIS A 83 -2.30 15.47 22.43
CA HIS A 83 -1.85 14.46 23.37
C HIS A 83 -2.19 14.83 24.82
N GLY A 84 -2.83 13.92 25.56
CA GLY A 84 -3.21 14.12 26.96
C GLY A 84 -4.60 14.72 27.20
N LEU A 85 -5.35 15.10 26.15
CA LEU A 85 -6.73 15.55 26.31
C LEU A 85 -7.64 14.40 26.78
N ASN A 86 -8.67 14.73 27.56
CA ASN A 86 -9.62 13.74 28.07
C ASN A 86 -10.59 13.27 26.95
N ARG A 87 -11.37 12.21 27.24
CA ARG A 87 -12.33 11.66 26.27
C ARG A 87 -13.47 12.63 25.95
N GLU A 88 -13.90 13.41 26.93
CA GLU A 88 -15.00 14.39 26.80
C GLU A 88 -14.64 15.53 25.83
N THR A 89 -13.43 16.09 25.92
CA THR A 89 -12.94 17.11 24.99
C THR A 89 -12.85 16.57 23.57
N ARG A 90 -12.43 15.31 23.38
CA ARG A 90 -12.42 14.68 22.05
C ARG A 90 -13.84 14.47 21.51
N GLN A 91 -14.81 14.12 22.36
CA GLN A 91 -16.21 14.01 21.93
C GLN A 91 -16.79 15.37 21.51
N ILE A 92 -16.51 16.44 22.26
CA ILE A 92 -16.87 17.81 21.86
C ILE A 92 -16.21 18.16 20.53
N GLY A 93 -14.92 17.81 20.37
CA GLY A 93 -14.17 17.97 19.13
C GLY A 93 -14.84 17.26 17.95
N LEU A 94 -15.31 16.03 18.12
CA LEU A 94 -16.01 15.26 17.08
C LEU A 94 -17.34 15.92 16.71
N SER A 95 -18.13 16.39 17.67
CA SER A 95 -19.37 17.12 17.39
C SER A 95 -19.10 18.40 16.60
N LEU A 96 -18.10 19.19 17.01
CA LEU A 96 -17.69 20.39 16.28
C LEU A 96 -17.14 20.08 14.88
N LEU A 97 -16.45 18.95 14.73
CA LEU A 97 -15.93 18.51 13.44
C LEU A 97 -17.07 18.20 12.47
N ARG A 98 -18.12 17.50 12.95
CA ARG A 98 -19.35 17.21 12.19
C ARG A 98 -20.09 18.48 11.76
N GLU A 99 -20.15 19.49 12.63
CA GLU A 99 -20.84 20.74 12.30
C GLU A 99 -20.06 21.59 11.29
N ARG A 100 -18.73 21.66 11.42
CA ARG A 100 -17.91 22.63 10.67
C ARG A 100 -17.30 22.08 9.39
N TYR A 101 -16.95 20.80 9.37
CA TYR A 101 -16.16 20.20 8.29
C TYR A 101 -16.86 19.03 7.58
N ASN A 102 -18.20 18.95 7.68
CA ASN A 102 -18.99 17.98 6.93
C ASN A 102 -19.20 18.40 5.47
N GLN A 103 -18.11 18.68 4.76
CA GLN A 103 -18.09 19.01 3.34
C GLN A 103 -17.38 17.89 2.59
N PRO A 104 -17.98 17.32 1.53
CA PRO A 104 -17.41 16.18 0.84
C PRO A 104 -15.99 16.38 0.29
N GLU A 105 -15.66 17.62 -0.09
CA GLU A 105 -14.34 18.01 -0.60
C GLU A 105 -13.23 17.86 0.44
N LEU A 106 -13.59 17.86 1.73
CA LEU A 106 -12.64 17.79 2.84
C LEU A 106 -12.40 16.37 3.34
N TYR A 107 -13.22 15.38 2.98
CA TYR A 107 -13.10 14.02 3.52
C TYR A 107 -11.72 13.39 3.31
N PRO A 108 -11.09 13.48 2.11
CA PRO A 108 -9.73 12.96 1.94
C PRO A 108 -8.69 13.68 2.80
N LEU A 109 -8.90 14.97 3.08
CA LEU A 109 -8.00 15.76 3.91
C LEU A 109 -8.20 15.46 5.41
N LEU A 110 -9.44 15.18 5.83
CA LEU A 110 -9.74 14.73 7.18
C LEU A 110 -9.04 13.41 7.48
N LEU A 111 -9.10 12.43 6.57
CA LEU A 111 -8.36 11.17 6.74
C LEU A 111 -6.85 11.41 6.89
N GLU A 112 -6.26 12.24 6.02
CA GLU A 112 -4.82 12.57 6.04
C GLU A 112 -4.40 13.29 7.35
N VAL A 113 -5.19 14.23 7.84
CA VAL A 113 -4.83 15.01 9.04
C VAL A 113 -4.94 14.17 10.33
N PHE A 114 -5.91 13.26 10.37
CA PHE A 114 -6.28 12.46 11.54
C PHE A 114 -5.77 11.00 11.48
N GLU A 115 -4.98 10.65 10.46
CA GLU A 115 -4.45 9.29 10.19
C GLU A 115 -3.78 8.65 11.42
N HIS A 116 -3.03 9.45 12.18
CA HIS A 116 -2.27 9.00 13.35
C HIS A 116 -2.91 9.39 14.69
N ASP A 117 -4.17 9.79 14.70
CA ASP A 117 -4.89 9.99 15.96
C ASP A 117 -5.37 8.68 16.57
N LYS A 118 -5.84 8.78 17.81
CA LYS A 118 -6.35 7.64 18.57
C LYS A 118 -7.58 7.03 17.88
N ASP A 119 -7.76 5.73 18.08
CA ASP A 119 -8.86 4.96 17.51
C ASP A 119 -10.24 5.56 17.81
N ASP A 120 -10.45 6.18 18.97
CA ASP A 120 -11.73 6.81 19.29
C ASP A 120 -12.06 8.00 18.39
N VAL A 121 -11.05 8.73 17.92
CA VAL A 121 -11.19 9.82 16.95
C VAL A 121 -11.39 9.25 15.54
N ARG A 122 -10.58 8.26 15.16
CA ARG A 122 -10.65 7.64 13.83
C ARG A 122 -11.97 6.91 13.61
N PHE A 123 -12.46 6.15 14.59
CA PHE A 123 -13.81 5.56 14.54
C PHE A 123 -14.90 6.63 14.53
N GLY A 124 -14.73 7.73 15.28
CA GLY A 124 -15.67 8.85 15.25
C GLY A 124 -15.78 9.54 13.89
N LEU A 125 -14.69 9.56 13.11
CA LEU A 125 -14.69 10.00 11.71
C LEU A 125 -15.46 9.04 10.80
N LEU A 126 -15.23 7.73 10.95
CA LEU A 126 -15.97 6.73 10.20
C LEU A 126 -17.48 6.77 10.51
N ASP A 127 -17.83 6.97 11.79
CA ASP A 127 -19.22 7.17 12.22
C ASP A 127 -19.82 8.42 11.56
N MET A 128 -19.08 9.52 11.51
CA MET A 128 -19.52 10.74 10.82
C MET A 128 -19.77 10.48 9.32
N PHE A 129 -18.89 9.77 8.63
CA PHE A 129 -19.09 9.47 7.21
C PHE A 129 -20.33 8.58 7.00
N ALA A 130 -20.51 7.57 7.85
CA ALA A 130 -21.69 6.72 7.82
C ALA A 130 -22.98 7.52 8.08
N GLU A 131 -22.99 8.39 9.10
CA GLU A 131 -24.15 9.24 9.42
C GLU A 131 -24.50 10.23 8.31
N THR A 132 -23.50 10.82 7.64
CA THR A 132 -23.74 11.77 6.54
C THR A 132 -24.43 11.10 5.35
N GLY A 133 -24.01 9.88 5.02
CA GLY A 133 -24.73 9.06 4.06
C GLY A 133 -24.77 9.57 2.61
N THR A 134 -23.78 10.36 2.21
CA THR A 134 -23.59 10.82 0.82
C THR A 134 -22.72 9.83 0.04
N ASP A 135 -22.83 9.83 -1.29
CA ASP A 135 -21.99 9.01 -2.17
C ASP A 135 -20.48 9.26 -1.92
N GLU A 136 -20.09 10.52 -1.69
CA GLU A 136 -18.74 10.88 -1.30
C GLU A 136 -18.30 10.25 0.03
N ALA A 137 -19.18 10.27 1.05
CA ALA A 137 -18.88 9.67 2.34
C ALA A 137 -18.74 8.15 2.22
N ASP A 138 -19.64 7.50 1.49
CA ASP A 138 -19.58 6.05 1.25
C ASP A 138 -18.33 5.67 0.44
N SER A 139 -17.94 6.48 -0.56
CA SER A 139 -16.69 6.28 -1.29
C SER A 139 -15.45 6.45 -0.41
N THR A 140 -15.53 7.34 0.59
CA THR A 140 -14.47 7.55 1.58
C THR A 140 -14.37 6.36 2.53
N LEU A 141 -15.50 5.81 2.99
CA LEU A 141 -15.55 4.56 3.76
C LEU A 141 -14.98 3.39 2.97
N ALA A 142 -15.31 3.28 1.67
CA ALA A 142 -14.73 2.27 0.80
C ALA A 142 -13.21 2.43 0.66
N TRP A 143 -12.72 3.68 0.55
CA TRP A 143 -11.29 3.95 0.48
C TRP A 143 -10.58 3.47 1.75
N GLU A 144 -11.08 3.86 2.92
CA GLU A 144 -10.54 3.42 4.22
C GLU A 144 -10.61 1.90 4.39
N ALA A 145 -11.70 1.27 3.97
CA ALA A 145 -11.88 -0.18 4.05
C ALA A 145 -10.86 -0.96 3.20
N VAL A 146 -10.31 -0.36 2.15
CA VAL A 146 -9.31 -0.98 1.26
C VAL A 146 -7.88 -0.60 1.64
N PHE A 147 -7.63 0.69 1.84
CA PHE A 147 -6.29 1.28 1.82
C PHE A 147 -5.71 1.63 3.18
N ASP A 148 -6.49 1.62 4.27
CA ASP A 148 -5.92 1.88 5.59
C ASP A 148 -4.91 0.80 5.97
N ASP A 149 -3.81 1.17 6.61
CA ASP A 149 -2.77 0.21 7.02
C ASP A 149 -3.23 -0.69 8.18
N ASP A 150 -4.08 -0.18 9.06
CA ASP A 150 -4.62 -0.91 10.20
C ASP A 150 -5.80 -1.79 9.80
N LYS A 151 -5.65 -3.09 10.05
CA LYS A 151 -6.69 -4.09 9.76
C LYS A 151 -7.99 -3.79 10.52
N THR A 152 -7.91 -3.35 11.77
CA THR A 152 -9.09 -3.09 12.60
C THR A 152 -9.88 -1.89 12.04
N MET A 153 -9.18 -0.89 11.53
CA MET A 153 -9.80 0.26 10.87
C MET A 153 -10.44 -0.11 9.54
N ARG A 154 -9.76 -0.92 8.72
CA ARG A 154 -10.35 -1.47 7.49
C ARG A 154 -11.66 -2.23 7.76
N GLU A 155 -11.67 -3.09 8.77
CA GLU A 155 -12.86 -3.86 9.15
C GLU A 155 -14.01 -2.97 9.64
N ALA A 156 -13.70 -1.96 10.45
CA ALA A 156 -14.67 -1.00 10.96
C ALA A 156 -15.27 -0.10 9.86
N ALA A 157 -14.46 0.33 8.90
CA ALA A 157 -14.91 1.08 7.73
C ALA A 157 -15.79 0.22 6.83
N ARG A 158 -15.39 -1.05 6.60
CA ARG A 158 -16.18 -2.02 5.85
C ARG A 158 -17.54 -2.26 6.48
N GLU A 159 -17.62 -2.49 7.79
CA GLU A 159 -18.90 -2.74 8.48
C GLU A 159 -19.88 -1.57 8.29
N ARG A 160 -19.40 -0.33 8.44
CA ARG A 160 -20.21 0.88 8.22
C ARG A 160 -20.66 1.01 6.77
N LEU A 161 -19.75 0.77 5.82
CA LEU A 161 -20.08 0.77 4.39
C LEU A 161 -21.19 -0.25 4.07
N LEU A 162 -21.11 -1.46 4.62
CA LEU A 162 -22.13 -2.50 4.40
C LEU A 162 -23.50 -2.09 4.94
N GLY A 163 -23.54 -1.48 6.14
CA GLY A 163 -24.78 -0.92 6.69
C GLY A 163 -25.38 0.13 5.76
N ARG A 164 -24.55 1.03 5.24
CA ARG A 164 -24.97 2.10 4.32
C ARG A 164 -25.48 1.61 2.97
N VAL A 165 -24.78 0.68 2.35
CA VAL A 165 -25.21 0.10 1.07
C VAL A 165 -26.53 -0.67 1.24
N GLY A 166 -26.71 -1.36 2.38
CA GLY A 166 -27.98 -2.03 2.71
C GLY A 166 -29.17 -1.08 2.80
N GLU A 167 -28.96 0.15 3.27
CA GLU A 167 -29.99 1.20 3.33
C GLU A 167 -30.24 1.87 1.98
N ALA A 168 -29.18 2.16 1.21
CA ALA A 168 -29.28 2.81 -0.09
C ALA A 168 -29.84 1.89 -1.19
N GLY A 169 -29.60 0.58 -1.08
CA GLY A 169 -30.09 -0.45 -2.02
C GLY A 169 -29.22 -0.64 -3.27
N GLU A 170 -28.39 0.34 -3.64
CA GLU A 170 -27.48 0.26 -4.78
C GLU A 170 -26.05 0.65 -4.40
N VAL A 171 -25.06 -0.05 -4.96
CA VAL A 171 -23.64 0.30 -4.80
C VAL A 171 -23.26 1.39 -5.80
N SER A 172 -22.76 2.51 -5.30
CA SER A 172 -22.37 3.62 -6.14
C SER A 172 -21.17 3.32 -7.06
N ALA A 173 -21.11 4.03 -8.19
CA ALA A 173 -20.00 3.92 -9.13
C ALA A 173 -18.64 4.29 -8.52
N ARG A 174 -18.61 5.16 -7.50
CA ARG A 174 -17.38 5.55 -6.81
C ARG A 174 -16.83 4.43 -5.94
N ILE A 175 -17.69 3.70 -5.22
CA ILE A 175 -17.29 2.52 -4.45
C ILE A 175 -16.68 1.47 -5.41
N LYS A 176 -17.34 1.22 -6.54
CA LYS A 176 -16.85 0.31 -7.58
C LYS A 176 -15.45 0.71 -8.08
N LEU A 177 -15.22 2.01 -8.32
CA LEU A 177 -13.92 2.53 -8.73
C LEU A 177 -12.84 2.31 -7.67
N VAL A 178 -13.17 2.50 -6.38
CA VAL A 178 -12.24 2.26 -5.27
C VAL A 178 -11.86 0.78 -5.18
N VAL A 179 -12.84 -0.11 -5.29
CA VAL A 179 -12.60 -1.57 -5.29
C VAL A 179 -11.74 -1.98 -6.48
N ALA A 180 -12.04 -1.46 -7.68
CA ALA A 180 -11.23 -1.71 -8.88
C ALA A 180 -9.78 -1.23 -8.69
N ALA A 181 -9.58 -0.04 -8.10
CA ALA A 181 -8.26 0.50 -7.79
C ALA A 181 -7.52 -0.37 -6.75
N GLY A 182 -8.23 -0.91 -5.76
CA GLY A 182 -7.67 -1.83 -4.75
C GLY A 182 -7.24 -3.17 -5.34
N LEU A 183 -8.00 -3.74 -6.27
CA LEU A 183 -7.67 -5.00 -6.94
C LEU A 183 -6.42 -4.89 -7.83
N GLN A 184 -6.10 -3.69 -8.30
CA GLN A 184 -4.92 -3.41 -9.13
C GLN A 184 -3.63 -3.16 -8.32
N GLN A 185 -3.71 -3.17 -6.98
CA GLN A 185 -2.54 -2.92 -6.14
C GLN A 185 -1.53 -4.07 -6.14
N GLU A 186 -0.29 -3.71 -5.86
CA GLU A 186 0.77 -4.69 -5.62
C GLU A 186 0.66 -5.27 -4.20
N LYS A 187 0.27 -4.45 -3.23
CA LYS A 187 0.21 -4.83 -1.81
C LYS A 187 -0.90 -5.84 -1.56
N ASN A 188 -0.53 -7.03 -1.08
CA ASN A 188 -1.48 -8.12 -0.85
C ASN A 188 -2.64 -7.74 0.08
N SER A 189 -2.40 -6.94 1.12
CA SER A 189 -3.46 -6.55 2.07
C SER A 189 -4.58 -5.73 1.42
N GLU A 190 -4.24 -4.82 0.51
CA GLU A 190 -5.19 -3.95 -0.19
C GLU A 190 -6.01 -4.75 -1.19
N VAL A 191 -5.35 -5.64 -1.95
CA VAL A 191 -6.04 -6.52 -2.91
C VAL A 191 -7.00 -7.47 -2.21
N ILE A 192 -6.60 -8.05 -1.08
CA ILE A 192 -7.45 -8.93 -0.28
C ILE A 192 -8.64 -8.16 0.30
N ALA A 193 -8.40 -6.94 0.81
CA ALA A 193 -9.47 -6.09 1.32
C ALA A 193 -10.48 -5.71 0.22
N ALA A 194 -10.00 -5.30 -0.96
CA ALA A 194 -10.83 -4.99 -2.11
C ALA A 194 -11.64 -6.19 -2.61
N ALA A 195 -11.00 -7.37 -2.69
CA ALA A 195 -11.66 -8.63 -3.03
C ALA A 195 -12.78 -9.00 -2.03
N GLY A 196 -12.54 -8.79 -0.74
CA GLY A 196 -13.54 -8.99 0.30
C GLY A 196 -14.73 -8.04 0.19
N ILE A 197 -14.50 -6.77 -0.16
CA ILE A 197 -15.59 -5.81 -0.40
C ILE A 197 -16.37 -6.19 -1.67
N ALA A 198 -15.68 -6.55 -2.75
CA ALA A 198 -16.31 -7.00 -3.99
C ALA A 198 -17.24 -8.20 -3.75
N GLU A 199 -16.78 -9.18 -2.98
CA GLU A 199 -17.56 -10.35 -2.60
C GLU A 199 -18.82 -9.97 -1.82
N VAL A 200 -18.69 -9.24 -0.72
CA VAL A 200 -19.84 -8.98 0.18
C VAL A 200 -20.87 -8.07 -0.49
N LEU A 201 -20.42 -7.10 -1.29
CA LEU A 201 -21.30 -6.22 -2.05
C LEU A 201 -21.80 -6.85 -3.36
N ASN A 202 -21.41 -8.08 -3.67
CA ASN A 202 -21.75 -8.78 -4.92
C ASN A 202 -21.44 -7.96 -6.18
N LEU A 203 -20.23 -7.37 -6.25
CA LEU A 203 -19.76 -6.58 -7.39
C LEU A 203 -19.34 -7.51 -8.53
N TYR A 204 -20.32 -8.08 -9.22
CA TYR A 204 -20.13 -9.04 -10.30
C TYR A 204 -19.29 -8.51 -11.47
N GLU A 205 -19.30 -7.21 -11.70
CA GLU A 205 -18.45 -6.52 -12.67
C GLU A 205 -16.95 -6.57 -12.31
N MET A 206 -16.60 -6.87 -11.06
CA MET A 206 -15.20 -6.96 -10.59
C MET A 206 -14.58 -8.35 -10.84
N VAL A 207 -15.36 -9.34 -11.27
CA VAL A 207 -14.87 -10.69 -11.62
C VAL A 207 -13.61 -10.68 -12.50
N PRO A 208 -13.54 -9.97 -13.65
CA PRO A 208 -12.33 -9.94 -14.47
C PRO A 208 -11.10 -9.38 -13.73
N LEU A 209 -11.29 -8.34 -12.90
CA LEU A 209 -10.21 -7.78 -12.09
C LEU A 209 -9.78 -8.74 -10.98
N MET A 210 -10.72 -9.46 -10.36
CA MET A 210 -10.42 -10.48 -9.36
C MET A 210 -9.65 -11.65 -9.97
N ILE A 211 -10.01 -12.12 -11.18
CA ILE A 211 -9.27 -13.17 -11.91
C ILE A 211 -7.81 -12.73 -12.10
N ALA A 212 -7.60 -11.53 -12.65
CA ALA A 212 -6.25 -10.99 -12.84
C ALA A 212 -5.50 -10.80 -11.51
N ALA A 213 -6.20 -10.42 -10.44
CA ALA A 213 -5.59 -10.17 -9.13
C ALA A 213 -5.19 -11.45 -8.37
N GLN A 214 -5.64 -12.65 -8.77
CA GLN A 214 -5.30 -13.92 -8.11
C GLN A 214 -3.81 -14.25 -8.18
N VAL A 215 -3.15 -13.85 -9.26
CA VAL A 215 -1.73 -14.09 -9.50
C VAL A 215 -1.03 -12.74 -9.43
N GLY A 216 -0.40 -12.48 -8.29
CA GLY A 216 0.43 -11.30 -8.07
C GLY A 216 1.91 -11.67 -8.17
N GLY A 217 2.75 -10.68 -8.44
CA GLY A 217 4.20 -10.86 -8.45
C GLY A 217 4.81 -9.92 -9.46
N ASN A 218 5.75 -9.09 -8.99
CA ASN A 218 6.63 -8.41 -9.92
C ASN A 218 7.47 -9.47 -10.61
N THR A 219 7.23 -9.68 -11.91
CA THR A 219 8.21 -10.31 -12.81
C THR A 219 9.51 -9.50 -12.84
N GLN A 220 9.49 -8.25 -12.35
CA GLN A 220 10.68 -7.55 -11.89
C GLN A 220 11.11 -8.04 -10.50
N GLY A 221 11.70 -9.24 -10.46
CA GLY A 221 12.80 -9.43 -9.52
C GLY A 221 13.75 -8.26 -9.69
N ALA A 222 14.25 -7.70 -8.59
CA ALA A 222 15.01 -6.46 -8.47
C ALA A 222 16.34 -6.45 -9.27
N ALA A 223 16.27 -6.54 -10.59
CA ALA A 223 17.26 -6.04 -11.51
C ALA A 223 16.96 -4.55 -11.72
N GLY A 224 17.08 -3.77 -10.64
CA GLY A 224 17.19 -2.33 -10.79
C GLY A 224 18.49 -2.05 -11.53
N GLU A 225 18.41 -1.94 -12.86
CA GLU A 225 19.45 -1.46 -13.78
C GLU A 225 20.91 -1.80 -13.39
N GLY A 226 21.07 -3.02 -12.88
CA GLY A 226 22.26 -3.47 -12.20
C GLY A 226 22.20 -4.98 -12.28
N THR A 227 22.98 -5.52 -13.19
CA THR A 227 23.26 -6.95 -13.41
C THR A 227 23.96 -7.55 -12.19
N GLY A 228 23.29 -7.53 -11.05
CA GLY A 228 23.73 -8.07 -9.77
C GLY A 228 22.93 -9.31 -9.42
N ASN A 229 23.63 -10.29 -8.84
CA ASN A 229 23.04 -11.58 -8.48
C ASN A 229 21.98 -11.41 -7.39
N LEU A 230 20.81 -12.02 -7.56
CA LEU A 230 19.68 -11.89 -6.63
C LEU A 230 20.02 -12.47 -5.25
N ALA A 231 20.74 -13.59 -5.22
CA ALA A 231 21.24 -14.21 -4.00
C ALA A 231 22.40 -15.17 -4.30
N TRP A 232 23.24 -15.42 -3.30
CA TRP A 232 24.27 -16.45 -3.32
C TRP A 232 23.98 -17.44 -2.20
N ILE A 233 23.99 -18.73 -2.51
CA ILE A 233 23.86 -19.80 -1.52
C ILE A 233 25.18 -20.57 -1.49
N MET A 234 25.91 -20.49 -0.39
CA MET A 234 27.11 -21.28 -0.16
C MET A 234 26.75 -22.56 0.59
N ILE A 235 27.00 -23.71 -0.04
CA ILE A 235 26.86 -25.03 0.58
C ILE A 235 28.26 -25.59 0.74
N ALA A 236 28.74 -25.67 1.98
CA ALA A 236 30.08 -26.18 2.27
C ALA A 236 30.06 -27.25 3.36
N GLN A 237 30.86 -28.28 3.15
CA GLN A 237 31.20 -29.30 4.12
C GLN A 237 32.54 -28.92 4.77
N GLN A 238 32.55 -28.82 6.09
CA GLN A 238 33.77 -28.64 6.86
C GLN A 238 34.22 -30.00 7.37
N GLN A 239 35.39 -30.46 6.93
CA GLN A 239 36.03 -31.65 7.46
C GLN A 239 37.21 -31.23 8.35
N ALA A 240 37.08 -31.51 9.64
CA ALA A 240 38.19 -31.39 10.58
C ALA A 240 39.06 -32.64 10.49
N PHE A 241 40.37 -32.45 10.47
CA PHE A 241 41.36 -33.52 10.57
C PHE A 241 42.49 -33.10 11.51
N VAL A 242 43.22 -34.08 12.03
CA VAL A 242 44.41 -33.82 12.84
C VAL A 242 45.58 -33.60 11.88
N SER A 243 46.07 -32.36 11.79
CA SER A 243 47.17 -32.00 10.89
C SER A 243 48.53 -32.29 11.51
N ASP A 244 48.61 -32.24 12.83
CA ASP A 244 49.82 -32.57 13.58
C ASP A 244 49.48 -33.17 14.94
N LEU A 245 50.38 -34.00 15.47
CA LEU A 245 50.28 -34.61 16.79
C LEU A 245 51.58 -34.34 17.53
N GLN A 246 51.55 -33.45 18.51
CA GLN A 246 52.71 -33.24 19.37
C GLN A 246 52.66 -34.26 20.53
N PRO A 247 53.61 -35.21 20.61
CA PRO A 247 53.63 -36.16 21.71
C PRO A 247 54.10 -35.45 23.00
N VAL A 248 53.31 -35.56 24.05
CA VAL A 248 53.66 -35.11 25.39
C VAL A 248 53.98 -36.35 26.22
N VAL A 249 55.27 -36.52 26.52
CA VAL A 249 55.77 -37.67 27.27
C VAL A 249 55.97 -37.31 28.74
N SER A 250 55.49 -38.19 29.62
CA SER A 250 55.77 -38.20 31.05
C SER A 250 56.35 -39.56 31.45
N ASN A 251 57.01 -39.66 32.59
CA ASN A 251 57.80 -40.83 33.02
C ASN A 251 57.03 -42.17 33.03
N SER A 252 55.69 -42.17 32.92
CA SER A 252 54.88 -43.39 32.80
C SER A 252 53.60 -43.21 31.95
N ALA A 253 53.52 -42.16 31.12
CA ALA A 253 52.35 -41.92 30.27
C ALA A 253 52.74 -41.19 28.97
N VAL A 254 52.07 -41.54 27.87
CA VAL A 254 52.16 -40.83 26.59
C VAL A 254 50.78 -40.24 26.30
N ALA A 255 50.72 -38.94 26.10
CA ALA A 255 49.56 -38.24 25.58
C ALA A 255 49.92 -37.58 24.25
N PHE A 256 48.92 -37.30 23.42
CA PHE A 256 49.11 -36.52 22.21
C PHE A 256 48.29 -35.25 22.33
N ASP A 257 48.91 -34.13 21.97
CA ASP A 257 48.24 -32.85 21.79
C ASP A 257 47.96 -32.66 20.28
N PRO A 258 46.72 -32.92 19.80
CA PRO A 258 46.40 -32.82 18.39
C PRO A 258 46.21 -31.37 17.96
N THR A 259 46.90 -30.98 16.89
CA THR A 259 46.56 -29.76 16.15
C THR A 259 45.44 -30.08 15.17
N LEU A 260 44.27 -29.48 15.37
CA LEU A 260 43.13 -29.62 14.45
C LEU A 260 43.25 -28.60 13.31
N SER A 261 43.00 -29.05 12.09
CA SER A 261 42.84 -28.19 10.92
C SER A 261 41.54 -28.51 10.21
N VAL A 262 40.94 -27.51 9.56
CA VAL A 262 39.66 -27.64 8.89
C VAL A 262 39.85 -27.36 7.41
N VAL A 263 39.41 -28.28 6.56
CA VAL A 263 39.26 -28.04 5.12
C VAL A 263 37.77 -27.86 4.85
N THR A 264 37.44 -26.74 4.20
CA THR A 264 36.09 -26.40 3.77
C THR A 264 35.99 -26.66 2.27
N GLU A 265 35.22 -27.67 1.88
CA GLU A 265 34.90 -27.96 0.48
C GLU A 265 33.43 -27.65 0.22
N GLY A 266 33.09 -27.04 -0.90
CA GLY A 266 31.71 -26.64 -1.14
C GLY A 266 31.47 -26.06 -2.52
N VAL A 267 30.20 -25.79 -2.78
CA VAL A 267 29.72 -25.12 -3.99
C VAL A 267 29.04 -23.80 -3.64
N VAL A 268 29.18 -22.83 -4.52
CA VAL A 268 28.48 -21.54 -4.44
C VAL A 268 27.45 -21.51 -5.57
N LEU A 269 26.17 -21.44 -5.21
CA LEU A 269 25.08 -21.29 -6.15
C LEU A 269 24.75 -19.81 -6.30
N GLU A 270 24.78 -19.33 -7.53
CA GLU A 270 24.46 -17.95 -7.90
C GLU A 270 23.05 -17.92 -8.50
N ILE A 271 22.10 -17.27 -7.81
CA ILE A 271 20.73 -17.11 -8.32
C ILE A 271 20.71 -15.83 -9.16
N ARG A 272 20.72 -15.98 -10.48
CA ARG A 272 20.67 -14.87 -11.44
C ARG A 272 19.25 -14.43 -11.78
N ASP A 273 18.32 -15.38 -11.78
CA ASP A 273 16.94 -15.14 -12.14
C ASP A 273 16.04 -15.99 -11.22
N ALA A 274 15.05 -15.34 -10.63
CA ALA A 274 14.05 -15.98 -9.78
C ALA A 274 12.71 -15.32 -10.05
N ALA A 275 11.82 -16.06 -10.72
CA ALA A 275 10.43 -15.66 -10.83
C ALA A 275 9.69 -16.04 -9.54
N VAL A 276 9.30 -15.05 -8.75
CA VAL A 276 8.42 -15.25 -7.59
C VAL A 276 6.98 -15.02 -8.03
N ILE A 277 6.22 -16.10 -8.14
CA ILE A 277 4.78 -16.05 -8.39
C ILE A 277 4.07 -16.12 -7.04
N THR A 278 3.34 -15.06 -6.69
CA THR A 278 2.56 -14.97 -5.47
C THR A 278 1.11 -15.28 -5.77
N TYR A 279 0.64 -16.44 -5.30
CA TYR A 279 -0.76 -16.80 -5.40
C TYR A 279 -1.55 -16.20 -4.22
N ARG A 280 -2.54 -15.35 -4.52
CA ARG A 280 -3.39 -14.70 -3.52
C ARG A 280 -4.63 -15.56 -3.26
N THR A 281 -4.51 -16.56 -2.38
CA THR A 281 -5.57 -17.54 -2.09
C THR A 281 -6.87 -16.90 -1.56
N GLU A 282 -6.77 -15.83 -0.79
CA GLU A 282 -7.96 -15.12 -0.27
C GLU A 282 -8.78 -14.48 -1.40
N VAL A 283 -8.13 -13.93 -2.42
CA VAL A 283 -8.80 -13.40 -3.62
C VAL A 283 -9.52 -14.53 -4.36
N PHE A 284 -8.88 -15.70 -4.46
CA PHE A 284 -9.50 -16.90 -5.03
C PHE A 284 -10.73 -17.36 -4.24
N TYR A 285 -10.67 -17.38 -2.91
CA TYR A 285 -11.83 -17.75 -2.08
C TYR A 285 -12.97 -16.75 -2.20
N SER A 286 -12.67 -15.45 -2.18
CA SER A 286 -13.68 -14.41 -2.39
C SER A 286 -14.33 -14.49 -3.77
N LEU A 287 -13.53 -14.68 -4.82
CA LEU A 287 -14.06 -14.88 -6.18
C LEU A 287 -14.94 -16.12 -6.25
N THR A 288 -14.49 -17.23 -5.67
CA THR A 288 -15.22 -18.50 -5.69
C THR A 288 -16.55 -18.40 -4.93
N ARG A 289 -16.56 -17.81 -3.73
CA ARG A 289 -17.79 -17.63 -2.93
C ARG A 289 -18.80 -16.74 -3.66
N MET A 290 -18.34 -15.61 -4.20
CA MET A 290 -19.19 -14.68 -4.96
C MET A 290 -19.78 -15.34 -6.21
N THR A 291 -18.96 -15.96 -7.04
CA THR A 291 -19.40 -16.58 -8.31
C THR A 291 -20.23 -17.86 -8.09
N SER A 292 -19.90 -18.65 -7.07
CA SER A 292 -20.70 -19.85 -6.71
C SER A 292 -22.06 -19.46 -6.17
N GLY A 293 -22.15 -18.40 -5.36
CA GLY A 293 -23.41 -17.86 -4.86
C GLY A 293 -24.30 -17.35 -5.99
N ALA A 294 -23.70 -16.64 -6.96
CA ALA A 294 -24.41 -16.10 -8.12
C ALA A 294 -25.00 -17.19 -9.04
N LEU A 295 -24.22 -18.26 -9.31
CA LEU A 295 -24.64 -19.33 -10.22
C LEU A 295 -25.37 -20.50 -9.54
N GLY A 296 -25.35 -20.57 -8.21
CA GLY A 296 -25.92 -21.69 -7.45
C GLY A 296 -25.16 -23.03 -7.61
N ARG A 297 -23.93 -23.01 -8.14
CA ARG A 297 -23.06 -24.18 -8.31
C ARG A 297 -21.61 -23.84 -7.99
N PRO A 298 -20.80 -24.80 -7.50
CA PRO A 298 -19.43 -24.51 -7.09
C PRO A 298 -18.52 -24.17 -8.28
N THR A 299 -17.81 -23.04 -8.20
CA THR A 299 -16.78 -22.59 -9.17
C THR A 299 -15.35 -22.89 -8.72
N GLY A 300 -15.16 -23.44 -7.52
CA GLY A 300 -13.82 -23.70 -6.97
C GLY A 300 -12.99 -24.74 -7.72
N ALA A 301 -13.60 -25.53 -8.61
CA ALA A 301 -12.92 -26.53 -9.43
C ALA A 301 -11.89 -25.92 -10.41
N PHE A 302 -11.99 -24.62 -10.70
CA PHE A 302 -11.02 -23.91 -11.55
C PHE A 302 -9.65 -23.74 -10.86
N GLY A 303 -9.60 -23.75 -9.53
CA GLY A 303 -8.37 -23.47 -8.78
C GLY A 303 -7.80 -22.09 -9.11
N ILE A 304 -6.47 -21.97 -9.17
CA ILE A 304 -5.76 -20.71 -9.47
C ILE A 304 -5.34 -20.66 -10.95
N ASP A 305 -5.99 -21.45 -11.80
CA ASP A 305 -5.71 -21.52 -13.24
C ASP A 305 -6.43 -20.38 -13.96
N GLU A 306 -5.70 -19.28 -14.20
CA GLU A 306 -6.23 -18.06 -14.81
C GLU A 306 -6.90 -18.34 -16.18
N ARG A 307 -6.34 -19.27 -16.97
CA ARG A 307 -6.89 -19.62 -18.28
C ARG A 307 -8.27 -20.26 -18.16
N LYS A 308 -8.45 -21.18 -17.20
CA LYS A 308 -9.76 -21.78 -16.93
C LYS A 308 -10.77 -20.73 -16.48
N TRP A 309 -10.35 -19.78 -15.65
CA TRP A 309 -11.21 -18.66 -15.23
C TRP A 309 -11.64 -17.78 -16.40
N TRP A 310 -10.74 -17.41 -17.31
CA TRP A 310 -11.09 -16.63 -18.50
C TRP A 310 -11.97 -17.39 -19.49
N ASP A 311 -11.67 -18.67 -19.74
CA ASP A 311 -12.50 -19.52 -20.61
C ASP A 311 -13.93 -19.65 -20.07
N TRP A 312 -14.08 -19.84 -18.75
CA TRP A 312 -15.38 -19.85 -18.08
C TRP A 312 -16.06 -18.46 -18.12
N TYR A 313 -15.32 -17.38 -17.88
CA TYR A 313 -15.85 -16.02 -17.88
C TYR A 313 -16.48 -15.67 -19.23
N GLU A 314 -15.78 -15.96 -20.32
CA GLU A 314 -16.26 -15.70 -21.69
C GLU A 314 -17.46 -16.57 -22.07
N ARG A 315 -17.42 -17.87 -21.72
CA ARG A 315 -18.43 -18.84 -22.19
C ARG A 315 -19.69 -18.88 -21.36
N GLU A 316 -19.59 -18.62 -20.05
CA GLU A 316 -20.68 -18.85 -19.11
C GLU A 316 -21.05 -17.60 -18.34
N TRP A 317 -20.07 -16.85 -17.82
CA TRP A 317 -20.35 -15.69 -16.97
C TRP A 317 -20.91 -14.49 -17.75
N LYS A 318 -20.28 -14.10 -18.86
CA LYS A 318 -20.76 -12.97 -19.68
C LYS A 318 -22.19 -13.19 -20.19
N PRO A 319 -22.55 -14.35 -20.78
CA PRO A 319 -23.94 -14.61 -21.18
C PRO A 319 -24.92 -14.56 -20.00
N TRP A 320 -24.54 -15.07 -18.83
CA TRP A 320 -25.37 -15.02 -17.64
C TRP A 320 -25.62 -13.58 -17.14
N MET A 321 -24.59 -12.72 -17.17
CA MET A 321 -24.73 -11.29 -16.82
C MET A 321 -25.71 -10.57 -17.76
N VAL A 322 -25.58 -10.78 -19.08
CA VAL A 322 -26.50 -10.19 -20.08
C VAL A 322 -27.93 -10.66 -19.83
N ALA A 323 -28.15 -11.97 -19.65
CA ALA A 323 -29.48 -12.52 -19.37
C ALA A 323 -30.10 -11.98 -18.07
N ARG A 324 -29.27 -11.59 -17.10
CA ARG A 324 -29.72 -10.97 -15.84
C ARG A 324 -30.08 -9.50 -16.00
N GLU A 325 -29.38 -8.75 -16.84
CA GLU A 325 -29.68 -7.34 -17.12
C GLU A 325 -30.97 -7.17 -17.95
N GLU A 326 -31.32 -8.19 -18.74
CA GLU A 326 -32.53 -8.21 -19.57
C GLU A 326 -33.82 -8.61 -18.83
N GLY A 327 -33.72 -9.18 -17.62
CA GLY A 327 -34.84 -9.72 -16.83
C GLY A 327 -35.23 -8.85 -15.64
#